data_AF-A0A2N1TSX5-F1
#
_entry.id   AF-A0A2N1TSX5-F1
#
_cell.length_a   1.000
_cell.length_b   1.000
_cell.length_c   1.000
_cell.angle_alpha   90.00
_cell.angle_beta   90.00
_cell.angle_gamma   90.00
#
_symmetry.space_group_name_H-M   'P 1'
#
loop_
_entity.id
_entity.type
_entity.pdbx_description
1 polymer ?
#
loop_
_entity_poly.entity_id
_entity_poly.type
_entity_poly.pdbx_seq_one_letter_code
_entity_poly.pdbx_strand_id
1 'polypeptide(L)'
;MASAYTPGLKIVARTLVEKDRRLPLKGDVHVKKGDRVTAETVVASTNLPGNVYPVNIANLLGCEAREITDFLIKKEGDSLEKDEVMAETQGFFGFFKTLVRSPIKGTVESLSTVTGQA
;
A
#
# COMPACT_ATOMS: atom_id res chain seq x y z
N MET A 1 -48.97 9.66 13.23
CA MET A 1 -48.54 10.31 11.97
C MET A 1 -47.30 11.14 12.28
N ALA A 2 -46.11 10.64 11.97
CA ALA A 2 -44.86 11.36 12.20
C ALA A 2 -44.56 12.21 10.97
N SER A 3 -44.93 13.49 11.00
CA SER A 3 -44.52 14.45 9.97
C SER A 3 -43.12 14.94 10.32
N ALA A 4 -42.11 14.45 9.59
CA ALA A 4 -40.74 14.95 9.70
C ALA A 4 -40.68 16.38 9.13
N TYR A 5 -40.66 17.38 10.01
CA TYR A 5 -40.46 18.78 9.63
C TYR A 5 -38.98 19.01 9.31
N THR A 6 -38.64 19.22 8.03
CA THR A 6 -37.29 19.58 7.57
C THR A 6 -37.33 21.00 6.99
N PRO A 7 -37.28 22.04 7.85
CA PRO A 7 -37.29 23.42 7.38
C PRO A 7 -35.98 23.71 6.64
N GLY A 8 -36.08 24.25 5.42
CA GLY A 8 -34.92 24.66 4.61
C GLY A 8 -34.70 23.90 3.31
N LEU A 9 -35.54 22.92 2.96
CA LEU A 9 -35.45 22.24 1.67
C LEU A 9 -35.95 23.16 0.54
N LYS A 10 -35.02 23.80 -0.17
CA LYS A 10 -35.33 24.61 -1.35
C LYS A 10 -35.53 23.69 -2.56
N ILE A 11 -36.79 23.55 -3.01
CA ILE A 11 -37.11 22.81 -4.24
C ILE A 11 -36.76 23.68 -5.44
N VAL A 12 -35.76 23.26 -6.21
CA VAL A 12 -35.34 23.90 -7.47
C VAL A 12 -35.42 22.88 -8.60
N ALA A 13 -36.08 23.24 -9.69
CA ALA A 13 -36.34 22.33 -10.81
C ALA A 13 -35.07 21.82 -11.50
N ARG A 14 -34.01 22.64 -11.51
CA ARG A 14 -32.66 22.29 -11.98
C ARG A 14 -31.65 23.18 -11.28
N THR A 15 -30.49 22.63 -10.92
CA THR A 15 -29.39 23.39 -10.32
C THR A 15 -28.07 22.90 -10.91
N LEU A 16 -27.15 23.81 -11.20
CA LEU A 16 -25.77 23.47 -11.52
C LEU A 16 -24.99 23.32 -10.21
N VAL A 17 -24.29 22.20 -10.04
CA VAL A 17 -23.43 21.93 -8.89
C VAL A 17 -21.99 21.92 -9.36
N GLU A 18 -21.17 22.77 -8.75
CA GLU A 18 -19.72 22.81 -8.98
C GLU A 18 -19.03 22.48 -7.66
N LYS A 19 -18.08 21.54 -7.70
CA LYS A 19 -17.34 21.08 -6.52
C LYS A 19 -15.90 20.83 -6.88
N ASP A 20 -15.01 21.58 -6.25
CA ASP A 20 -13.58 21.31 -6.30
C ASP A 20 -13.25 20.04 -5.52
N ARG A 21 -12.61 19.08 -6.19
CA ARG A 21 -12.06 17.87 -5.59
C ARG A 21 -10.55 17.87 -5.84
N ARG A 22 -9.74 17.83 -4.77
CA ARG A 22 -8.28 17.85 -4.86
C ARG A 22 -7.72 16.57 -4.24
N LEU A 23 -6.74 15.96 -4.90
CA LEU A 23 -5.99 14.86 -4.32
C LEU A 23 -5.10 15.38 -3.18
N PRO A 24 -4.98 14.65 -2.06
CA PRO A 24 -4.12 15.03 -0.94
C PRO A 24 -2.63 14.98 -1.28
N LEU A 25 -2.24 14.13 -2.23
CA LEU A 25 -0.88 13.95 -2.74
C LEU A 25 -0.91 13.96 -4.28
N LYS A 26 0.27 14.03 -4.89
CA LYS A 26 0.41 13.82 -6.33
C LYS A 26 -0.16 12.45 -6.71
N GLY A 27 -0.87 12.40 -7.83
CA GLY A 27 -1.49 11.18 -8.31
C GLY A 27 -1.93 11.36 -9.75
N ASP A 28 -2.78 10.44 -10.18
CA ASP A 28 -3.17 10.31 -11.57
C ASP A 28 -4.58 10.85 -11.80
N VAL A 29 -4.76 11.56 -12.91
CA VAL A 29 -6.07 12.04 -13.37
C VAL A 29 -6.54 11.12 -14.49
N HIS A 30 -7.70 10.49 -14.29
CA HIS A 30 -8.23 9.45 -15.19
C HIS A 30 -9.15 9.99 -16.28
N VAL A 31 -9.52 11.27 -16.19
CA VAL A 31 -10.47 11.92 -17.10
C VAL A 31 -9.87 13.15 -17.76
N LYS A 32 -10.46 13.57 -18.88
CA LYS A 32 -10.08 14.77 -19.62
C LYS A 32 -11.15 15.84 -19.53
N LYS A 33 -10.77 17.07 -19.84
CA LYS A 33 -11.70 18.21 -19.88
C LYS A 33 -12.79 17.94 -20.93
N GLY A 34 -14.05 17.98 -20.49
CA GLY A 34 -15.23 17.76 -21.33
C GLY A 34 -15.85 16.36 -21.22
N ASP A 35 -15.20 15.43 -20.51
CA ASP A 35 -15.74 14.10 -20.29
C ASP A 35 -17.02 14.15 -19.42
N ARG A 36 -18.01 13.34 -19.78
CA ARG A 36 -19.22 13.14 -18.99
C ARG A 36 -18.98 12.02 -17.98
N VAL A 37 -19.22 12.31 -16.70
CA VAL A 37 -19.01 11.37 -15.59
C VAL A 37 -20.25 11.28 -14.72
N THR A 38 -20.44 10.15 -14.04
CA THR A 38 -21.47 10.01 -12.99
C THR A 38 -20.92 10.47 -11.64
N ALA A 39 -21.78 10.57 -10.62
CA ALA A 39 -21.37 10.99 -9.29
C ALA A 39 -20.33 10.04 -8.65
N GLU A 40 -20.39 8.75 -8.99
CA GLU A 40 -19.54 7.68 -8.46
C GLU A 40 -18.26 7.47 -9.27
N THR A 41 -18.12 8.13 -10.42
CA THR A 41 -16.97 7.96 -11.29
C THR A 41 -15.69 8.48 -10.61
N VAL A 42 -14.67 7.63 -10.54
CA VAL A 42 -13.34 7.99 -10.02
C VAL A 42 -12.61 8.83 -11.08
N VAL A 43 -12.54 10.14 -10.86
CA VAL A 43 -11.92 11.09 -11.81
C VAL A 43 -10.41 11.22 -11.64
N ALA A 44 -9.91 10.94 -10.44
CA ALA A 44 -8.49 11.00 -10.11
C ALA A 44 -8.23 10.11 -8.89
N SER A 45 -7.02 9.57 -8.76
CA SER A 45 -6.59 8.78 -7.60
C SER A 45 -5.14 9.10 -7.22
N THR A 46 -4.80 8.87 -5.96
CA THR A 46 -3.42 8.92 -5.47
C THR A 46 -3.18 7.76 -4.52
N ASN A 47 -1.96 7.23 -4.50
CA ASN A 47 -1.55 6.24 -3.52
C ASN A 47 -1.17 6.97 -2.24
N LEU A 48 -1.95 6.73 -1.20
CA LEU A 48 -1.62 7.21 0.14
C LEU A 48 -0.59 6.26 0.77
N PRO A 49 0.50 6.77 1.36
CA PRO A 49 1.43 5.93 2.09
C PRO A 49 0.69 5.23 3.23
N GLY A 50 0.79 3.90 3.25
CA GLY A 50 0.20 3.07 4.28
C GLY A 50 1.09 2.98 5.52
N ASN A 51 0.66 2.17 6.48
CA ASN A 51 1.53 1.77 7.58
C ASN A 51 2.60 0.82 7.04
N VAL A 52 3.86 1.15 7.29
CA VAL A 52 4.99 0.27 7.00
C VAL A 52 5.26 -0.63 8.22
N TYR A 53 5.62 -1.88 7.97
CA TYR A 53 6.01 -2.81 9.01
C TYR A 53 7.48 -3.20 8.81
N PRO A 54 8.42 -2.60 9.55
CA PRO A 54 9.83 -2.91 9.39
C PRO A 54 10.15 -4.30 9.93
N VAL A 55 10.76 -5.14 9.10
CA VAL A 55 11.26 -6.47 9.46
C VAL A 55 12.79 -6.43 9.41
N ASN A 56 13.43 -6.66 10.56
CA ASN A 56 14.89 -6.73 10.62
C ASN A 56 15.39 -8.12 10.18
N ILE A 57 15.54 -8.28 8.87
CA ILE A 57 15.98 -9.54 8.25
C ILE A 57 17.40 -9.89 8.70
N ALA A 58 18.32 -8.92 8.76
CA ALA A 58 19.70 -9.16 9.15
C ALA A 58 19.80 -9.79 10.55
N ASN A 59 19.08 -9.24 11.53
CA ASN A 59 19.07 -9.77 12.89
C ASN A 59 18.40 -11.16 12.96
N LEU A 60 17.35 -11.39 12.18
CA LEU A 60 16.64 -12.67 12.18
C LEU A 60 17.46 -13.78 11.53
N LEU A 61 18.24 -13.47 10.48
CA LEU A 61 19.13 -14.42 9.80
C LEU A 61 20.51 -14.53 10.47
N GLY A 62 20.90 -13.54 11.27
CA GLY A 62 22.24 -13.45 11.88
C GLY A 62 23.34 -13.09 10.88
N CYS A 63 23.02 -12.33 9.83
CA CYS A 63 23.97 -11.88 8.80
C CYS A 63 24.26 -10.37 8.88
N GLU A 64 25.29 -9.90 8.16
CA GLU A 64 25.53 -8.47 8.05
C GLU A 64 24.44 -7.78 7.21
N ALA A 65 24.15 -6.51 7.51
CA ALA A 65 23.15 -5.73 6.78
C ALA A 65 23.39 -5.66 5.27
N ARG A 66 24.65 -5.76 4.83
CA ARG A 66 25.03 -5.74 3.41
C ARG A 66 24.75 -7.06 2.69
N GLU A 67 24.67 -8.15 3.42
CA GLU A 67 24.53 -9.52 2.88
C GLU A 67 23.05 -9.93 2.76
N ILE A 68 22.10 -9.12 3.25
CA ILE A 68 20.67 -9.46 3.20
C ILE A 68 20.17 -9.76 1.78
N THR A 69 20.76 -9.09 0.77
CA THR A 69 20.37 -9.25 -0.64
C THR A 69 20.63 -10.65 -1.18
N ASP A 70 21.58 -11.38 -0.59
CA ASP A 70 21.96 -12.71 -1.04
C ASP A 70 21.02 -13.80 -0.48
N PHE A 71 20.28 -13.47 0.59
CA PHE A 71 19.36 -14.37 1.28
C PHE A 71 17.88 -14.06 0.99
N LEU A 72 17.59 -12.99 0.26
CA LEU A 72 16.24 -12.57 -0.08
C LEU A 72 15.63 -13.43 -1.19
N ILE A 73 14.43 -13.95 -0.93
CA ILE A 73 13.61 -14.67 -1.92
C ILE A 73 12.73 -13.68 -2.69
N LYS A 74 12.31 -12.60 -2.02
CA LYS A 74 11.39 -11.57 -2.53
C LYS A 74 12.10 -10.25 -2.67
N LYS A 75 11.76 -9.49 -3.72
CA LYS A 75 12.39 -8.21 -4.07
C LYS A 75 11.44 -7.05 -3.80
N GLU A 76 11.98 -5.83 -3.83
CA GLU A 76 11.18 -4.61 -3.82
C GLU A 76 10.11 -4.66 -4.92
N GLY A 77 8.87 -4.36 -4.56
CA GLY A 77 7.70 -4.45 -5.44
C GLY A 77 6.99 -5.80 -5.45
N ASP A 78 7.57 -6.85 -4.86
CA ASP A 78 6.90 -8.16 -4.79
C ASP A 78 5.80 -8.19 -3.73
N SER A 79 4.69 -8.84 -4.08
CA SER A 79 3.60 -9.12 -3.15
C SER A 79 3.94 -10.29 -2.21
N LEU A 80 3.43 -10.17 -0.98
CA LEU A 80 3.60 -11.11 0.12
C LEU A 80 2.25 -11.39 0.80
N GLU A 81 2.00 -12.65 1.11
CA GLU A 81 0.96 -13.06 2.06
C GLU A 81 1.52 -13.16 3.48
N LYS A 82 0.62 -13.14 4.46
CA LYS A 82 1.01 -13.38 5.86
C LYS A 82 1.65 -14.77 5.99
N ASP A 83 2.73 -14.85 6.75
CA ASP A 83 3.54 -16.05 7.00
C ASP A 83 4.28 -16.61 5.77
N GLU A 84 4.26 -15.91 4.64
CA GLU A 84 5.05 -16.24 3.44
C GLU A 84 6.55 -15.99 3.68
N VAL A 85 7.42 -16.83 3.13
CA VAL A 85 8.87 -16.71 3.31
C VAL A 85 9.41 -15.56 2.46
N MET A 86 10.07 -14.60 3.13
CA MET A 86 10.69 -13.44 2.50
C MET A 86 12.20 -13.63 2.27
N ALA A 87 12.88 -14.32 3.19
CA ALA A 87 14.31 -14.59 3.13
C ALA A 87 14.67 -15.93 3.78
N GLU A 88 15.73 -16.58 3.31
CA GLU A 88 16.25 -17.82 3.89
C GLU A 88 17.79 -17.87 3.91
N THR A 89 18.39 -18.45 4.95
CA THR A 89 19.83 -18.72 4.97
C THR A 89 20.20 -19.95 4.13
N GLN A 90 21.36 -19.90 3.47
CA GLN A 90 21.96 -21.08 2.84
C GLN A 90 22.63 -21.96 3.92
N GLY A 91 21.87 -22.91 4.46
CA GLY A 91 22.39 -23.89 5.42
C GLY A 91 23.43 -24.85 4.84
N PHE A 92 24.20 -25.52 5.70
CA PHE A 92 25.19 -26.51 5.28
C PHE A 92 24.49 -27.76 4.71
N PHE A 93 24.64 -28.02 3.41
CA PHE A 93 23.93 -29.10 2.69
C PHE A 93 22.39 -29.06 2.83
N GLY A 94 21.81 -27.88 3.01
CA GLY A 94 20.36 -27.71 3.16
C GLY A 94 19.81 -28.02 4.56
N PHE A 95 20.67 -28.40 5.51
CA PHE A 95 20.32 -28.53 6.93
C PHE A 95 20.52 -27.19 7.64
N PHE A 96 19.66 -26.90 8.64
CA PHE A 96 19.69 -25.67 9.46
C PHE A 96 19.43 -24.36 8.72
N LYS A 97 18.42 -24.32 7.85
CA LYS A 97 17.94 -23.05 7.27
C LYS A 97 17.12 -22.25 8.28
N THR A 98 17.44 -20.97 8.40
CA THR A 98 16.62 -19.99 9.10
C THR A 98 15.69 -19.33 8.08
N LEU A 99 14.40 -19.29 8.39
CA LEU A 99 13.38 -18.71 7.53
C LEU A 99 12.85 -17.43 8.15
N VAL A 100 12.85 -16.34 7.38
CA VAL A 100 12.16 -15.11 7.76
C VAL A 100 10.84 -15.05 7.01
N ARG A 101 9.76 -14.89 7.78
CA ARG A 101 8.39 -14.86 7.26
C ARG A 101 7.79 -13.47 7.38
N SER A 102 6.91 -13.14 6.44
CA SER A 102 6.18 -11.88 6.46
C SER A 102 5.17 -11.86 7.61
N PRO A 103 5.20 -10.84 8.48
CA PRO A 103 4.23 -10.70 9.57
C PRO A 103 2.85 -10.24 9.07
N ILE A 104 2.79 -9.66 7.86
CA ILE A 104 1.59 -9.07 7.27
C ILE A 104 1.43 -9.47 5.80
N LYS A 105 0.22 -9.34 5.27
CA LYS A 105 -0.03 -9.34 3.84
C LYS A 105 0.28 -7.94 3.29
N GLY A 106 1.05 -7.84 2.21
CA GLY A 106 1.42 -6.54 1.64
C GLY A 106 2.37 -6.67 0.45
N THR A 107 3.16 -5.63 0.24
CA THR A 107 4.18 -5.55 -0.82
C THR A 107 5.47 -5.08 -0.17
N VAL A 108 6.61 -5.64 -0.60
CA VAL A 108 7.93 -5.14 -0.16
C VAL A 108 8.13 -3.74 -0.70
N GLU A 109 8.15 -2.73 0.16
CA GLU A 109 8.32 -1.33 -0.26
C GLU A 109 9.79 -0.99 -0.51
N SER A 110 10.67 -1.31 0.44
CA SER A 110 12.07 -0.94 0.39
C SER A 110 12.96 -1.92 1.13
N LEU A 111 14.16 -2.17 0.61
CA LEU A 111 15.20 -3.00 1.23
C LEU A 111 16.41 -2.13 1.56
N SER A 112 16.79 -2.08 2.83
CA SER A 112 17.93 -1.28 3.28
C SER A 112 19.15 -2.15 3.58
N THR A 113 20.17 -2.08 2.73
CA THR A 113 21.47 -2.72 2.94
C THR A 113 22.34 -2.03 4.01
N VAL A 114 21.88 -0.87 4.50
CA VAL A 114 22.55 -0.13 5.59
C VAL A 114 22.05 -0.60 6.96
N THR A 115 20.74 -0.80 7.09
CA THR A 115 20.10 -1.18 8.38
C THR A 115 19.74 -2.66 8.46
N GLY A 116 19.75 -3.39 7.35
CA GLY A 116 19.38 -4.81 7.33
C GLY A 116 17.87 -5.06 7.37
N GLN A 117 17.07 -4.04 7.02
CA GLN A 117 15.60 -4.03 7.17
C GLN A 117 14.88 -4.08 5.83
N ALA A 118 13.69 -4.68 5.86
CA ALA A 118 12.72 -4.78 4.75
C ALA A 118 11.31 -4.43 5.22
#